data_AF-A0A928A4G6-F1
#
_entry.id   AF-A0A928A4G6-F1
#
_cell.length_a   1.000
_cell.length_b   1.000
_cell.length_c   1.000
_cell.angle_alpha   90.00
_cell.angle_beta   90.00
_cell.angle_gamma   90.00
#
_symmetry.space_group_name_H-M   'P 1'
#
loop_
_entity.id
_entity.type
_entity.pdbx_description
1 polymer ?
#
loop_
_entity_poly.entity_id
_entity_poly.type
_entity_poly.pdbx_seq_one_letter_code
_entity_poly.pdbx_strand_id
1 'polypeptide(L)'
;MTSGATGNCADNKYMTHPAFISMNTNGLWVAKFETTGTTSALTVKPSQTSLRTQTVKAMFESAYNYKRTDNSHMMKNTEWGAVAYLYHSAYGRCTSGTCEDIRINNNSDYLTGYAAVDGTDQSTYPGTYGNDSSKTLAYNTTTGVKASTTGNITGIYDMSGGVHEYVSSYRTGTLGTSGFDSTIIANYNAKYFDVYGETTSNSDYSKRILGDATGEMGPFYDYTSGTWTGHHNNWYSDYSSFIHSSSSWFSRGGGYNYGVLAGSFYFSYLTGGSANDIGFRLVLAP
;
A
#
# COMPACT_ATOMS: atom_id res chain seq x y z
N MET A 1 -9.20 19.05 -13.72
CA MET A 1 -8.85 17.77 -14.38
C MET A 1 -10.03 16.83 -14.25
N THR A 2 -10.47 16.19 -15.33
CA THR A 2 -11.65 15.28 -15.33
C THR A 2 -11.22 13.89 -14.86
N SER A 3 -11.90 13.31 -13.87
CA SER A 3 -11.58 11.99 -13.29
C SER A 3 -12.56 10.92 -13.75
N GLY A 4 -12.13 9.65 -13.76
CA GLY A 4 -13.01 8.51 -14.00
C GLY A 4 -14.17 8.39 -13.01
N ALA A 5 -13.99 8.94 -11.80
CA ALA A 5 -14.99 8.90 -10.74
C ALA A 5 -16.20 9.81 -10.99
N THR A 6 -16.16 10.74 -11.96
CA THR A 6 -17.33 11.59 -12.27
C THR A 6 -18.34 10.93 -13.21
N GLY A 7 -18.13 9.67 -13.63
CA GLY A 7 -19.06 8.95 -14.50
C GLY A 7 -19.18 9.51 -15.94
N ASN A 8 -18.41 10.54 -16.28
CA ASN A 8 -18.39 11.18 -17.60
C ASN A 8 -17.35 10.55 -18.54
N CYS A 9 -17.03 9.28 -18.32
CA CYS A 9 -16.07 8.53 -19.12
C CYS A 9 -16.70 8.19 -20.47
N ALA A 10 -16.06 8.60 -21.56
CA ALA A 10 -16.32 8.01 -22.87
C ALA A 10 -15.25 6.96 -23.14
N ASP A 11 -15.65 5.83 -23.73
CA ASP A 11 -14.73 4.79 -24.15
C ASP A 11 -13.59 5.38 -25.01
N ASN A 12 -12.37 4.87 -24.83
CA ASN A 12 -11.16 5.30 -25.54
C ASN A 12 -10.67 6.74 -25.25
N LYS A 13 -11.00 7.32 -24.08
CA LYS A 13 -10.40 8.58 -23.62
C LYS A 13 -9.47 8.38 -22.43
N TYR A 14 -8.31 9.05 -22.47
CA TYR A 14 -7.40 9.13 -21.34
C TYR A 14 -7.97 10.04 -20.24
N MET A 15 -7.73 9.66 -19.00
CA MET A 15 -8.17 10.40 -17.83
C MET A 15 -7.00 10.65 -16.89
N THR A 16 -7.08 11.74 -16.14
CA THR A 16 -6.12 11.98 -15.06
C THR A 16 -6.44 11.03 -13.90
N HIS A 17 -5.40 10.38 -13.37
CA HIS A 17 -5.52 9.52 -12.20
C HIS A 17 -6.03 10.29 -10.97
N PRO A 18 -6.94 9.74 -10.13
CA PRO A 18 -7.50 10.44 -8.96
C PRO A 18 -6.44 10.96 -7.95
N ALA A 19 -5.31 10.27 -7.86
CA ALA A 19 -4.15 10.69 -7.07
C ALA A 19 -3.70 12.13 -7.35
N PHE A 20 -3.71 12.53 -8.63
CA PHE A 20 -3.25 13.86 -9.08
C PHE A 20 -4.36 14.92 -9.02
N ILE A 21 -5.63 14.49 -9.02
CA ILE A 21 -6.79 15.39 -9.01
C ILE A 21 -7.07 15.90 -7.60
N SER A 22 -7.11 14.99 -6.62
CA SER A 22 -7.45 15.34 -5.23
C SER A 22 -6.45 16.33 -4.63
N MET A 23 -5.16 16.19 -4.96
CA MET A 23 -4.11 17.14 -4.53
C MET A 23 -3.90 18.31 -5.49
N ASN A 24 -4.52 18.29 -6.68
CA ASN A 24 -4.28 19.25 -7.76
C ASN A 24 -2.78 19.43 -8.07
N THR A 25 -2.10 18.33 -8.36
CA THR A 25 -0.66 18.30 -8.64
C THR A 25 -0.36 17.48 -9.90
N ASN A 26 0.78 17.74 -10.53
CA ASN A 26 1.25 16.98 -11.70
C ASN A 26 2.19 15.82 -11.31
N GLY A 27 2.55 15.71 -10.04
CA GLY A 27 3.47 14.69 -9.57
C GLY A 27 3.44 14.55 -8.05
N LEU A 28 3.93 13.40 -7.58
CA LEU A 28 4.02 13.09 -6.16
C LEU A 28 5.46 12.70 -5.85
N TRP A 29 5.94 13.13 -4.69
CA TRP A 29 7.11 12.50 -4.09
C TRP A 29 6.63 11.41 -3.14
N VAL A 30 7.05 10.17 -3.37
CA VAL A 30 6.70 9.03 -2.54
C VAL A 30 7.95 8.59 -1.77
N ALA A 31 7.80 8.38 -0.46
CA ALA A 31 8.85 7.80 0.35
C ALA A 31 9.32 6.47 -0.25
N LYS A 32 10.64 6.38 -0.48
CA LYS A 32 11.28 5.24 -1.13
C LYS A 32 11.13 3.93 -0.35
N PHE A 33 11.13 4.03 0.97
CA PHE A 33 11.00 2.92 1.90
C PHE A 33 9.76 3.17 2.78
N GLU A 34 9.31 2.16 3.53
CA GLU A 34 8.37 2.39 4.64
C GLU A 34 8.91 3.49 5.58
N THR A 35 8.00 4.21 6.25
CA THR A 35 8.40 5.32 7.12
C THR A 35 9.18 4.80 8.34
N THR A 36 10.26 5.48 8.72
CA THR A 36 11.18 5.12 9.81
C THR A 36 11.34 6.30 10.79
N GLY A 37 11.96 6.09 11.95
CA GLY A 37 12.16 7.17 12.95
C GLY A 37 11.06 7.20 14.01
N THR A 38 10.54 8.38 14.36
CA THR A 38 9.49 8.56 15.36
C THR A 38 8.37 9.47 14.85
N THR A 39 7.20 9.45 15.48
CA THR A 39 6.06 10.32 15.10
C THR A 39 6.35 11.83 15.17
N SER A 40 7.41 12.25 15.88
CA SER A 40 7.88 13.63 15.93
C SER A 40 9.09 13.92 15.03
N ALA A 41 9.74 12.90 14.48
CA ALA A 41 10.93 13.01 13.64
C ALA A 41 10.94 11.87 12.60
N LEU A 42 10.03 11.97 11.62
CA LEU A 42 9.93 10.99 10.54
C LEU A 42 11.18 11.01 9.65
N THR A 43 11.58 9.83 9.21
CA THR A 43 12.64 9.61 8.23
C THR A 43 12.23 8.53 7.22
N VAL A 44 13.03 8.34 6.18
CA VAL A 44 12.82 7.31 5.14
C VAL A 44 14.18 6.69 4.80
N LYS A 45 14.76 5.96 5.76
CA LYS A 45 16.12 5.42 5.65
C LYS A 45 16.08 3.91 5.39
N PRO A 46 16.95 3.38 4.50
CA PRO A 46 17.07 1.94 4.30
C PRO A 46 17.66 1.25 5.53
N SER A 47 17.42 -0.05 5.65
CA SER A 47 17.97 -0.90 6.72
C SER A 47 17.73 -0.35 8.12
N GLN A 48 16.60 0.32 8.32
CA GLN A 48 16.10 0.73 9.63
C GLN A 48 14.76 0.04 9.89
N THR A 49 14.44 -0.17 11.15
CA THR A 49 13.14 -0.71 11.52
C THR A 49 12.04 0.29 11.18
N SER A 50 11.01 -0.16 10.48
CA SER A 50 9.84 0.66 10.14
C SER A 50 9.16 1.18 11.40
N LEU A 51 8.69 2.43 11.35
CA LEU A 51 7.91 3.07 12.41
C LEU A 51 6.52 2.42 12.43
N ARG A 52 6.21 1.78 13.55
CA ARG A 52 5.02 0.96 13.75
C ARG A 52 4.34 1.25 15.09
N THR A 53 3.28 0.51 15.39
CA THR A 53 2.60 0.56 16.69
C THR A 53 1.99 1.93 16.95
N GLN A 54 1.39 2.51 15.92
CA GLN A 54 0.66 3.78 15.98
C GLN A 54 -0.78 3.55 15.52
N THR A 55 -1.73 4.34 16.01
CA THR A 55 -3.06 4.39 15.40
C THR A 55 -3.00 5.15 14.07
N VAL A 56 -3.98 4.95 13.19
CA VAL A 56 -4.04 5.69 11.92
C VAL A 56 -4.02 7.21 12.14
N LYS A 57 -4.70 7.73 13.17
CA LYS A 57 -4.63 9.17 13.49
C LYS A 57 -3.20 9.63 13.77
N ALA A 58 -2.44 8.90 14.58
CA ALA A 58 -1.07 9.28 14.90
C ALA A 58 -0.15 9.21 13.67
N MET A 59 -0.31 8.19 12.82
CA MET A 59 0.39 8.09 11.53
C MET A 59 0.03 9.26 10.62
N PHE A 60 -1.26 9.53 10.43
CA PHE A 60 -1.78 10.64 9.66
C PHE A 60 -1.23 11.98 10.14
N GLU A 61 -1.34 12.29 11.43
CA GLU A 61 -0.91 13.57 12.01
C GLU A 61 0.60 13.77 11.91
N SER A 62 1.40 12.72 12.09
CA SER A 62 2.86 12.80 11.93
C SER A 62 3.26 13.10 10.48
N ALA A 63 2.66 12.41 9.50
CA ALA A 63 2.91 12.63 8.09
C ALA A 63 2.37 13.98 7.60
N TYR A 64 1.17 14.34 8.08
CA TYR A 64 0.55 15.63 7.84
C TYR A 64 1.46 16.75 8.33
N ASN A 65 2.01 16.69 9.55
CA ASN A 65 2.83 17.77 10.09
C ASN A 65 4.30 17.79 9.62
N TYR A 66 4.75 16.79 8.87
CA TYR A 66 6.15 16.65 8.45
C TYR A 66 6.69 17.85 7.66
N LYS A 67 5.98 18.30 6.61
CA LYS A 67 6.37 19.40 5.72
C LYS A 67 5.15 20.01 5.05
N ARG A 68 4.45 20.90 5.77
CA ARG A 68 3.18 21.51 5.32
C ARG A 68 3.28 22.29 4.02
N THR A 69 4.42 22.95 3.78
CA THR A 69 4.68 23.72 2.54
C THR A 69 4.60 22.87 1.29
N ASP A 70 4.85 21.57 1.40
CA ASP A 70 4.86 20.61 0.29
C ASP A 70 3.65 19.67 0.37
N ASN A 71 2.60 20.09 1.09
CA ASN A 71 1.42 19.28 1.38
C ASN A 71 1.75 17.86 1.86
N SER A 72 2.71 17.68 2.77
CA SER A 72 3.04 16.33 3.27
C SER A 72 1.82 15.62 3.86
N HIS A 73 1.73 14.31 3.67
CA HIS A 73 0.63 13.49 4.18
C HIS A 73 0.98 12.01 4.19
N MET A 74 0.14 11.24 4.86
CA MET A 74 0.16 9.79 4.80
C MET A 74 -0.42 9.36 3.45
N MET A 75 0.24 8.42 2.76
CA MET A 75 -0.15 7.94 1.44
C MET A 75 -1.64 7.57 1.41
N LYS A 76 -2.35 8.04 0.38
CA LYS A 76 -3.73 7.64 0.11
C LYS A 76 -3.79 6.35 -0.71
N ASN A 77 -4.95 5.69 -0.72
CA ASN A 77 -5.11 4.43 -1.45
C ASN A 77 -5.01 4.62 -2.97
N THR A 78 -5.53 5.74 -3.48
CA THR A 78 -5.40 6.15 -4.88
C THR A 78 -3.96 6.46 -5.28
N GLU A 79 -3.13 6.92 -4.34
CA GLU A 79 -1.70 7.16 -4.59
C GLU A 79 -0.92 5.85 -4.62
N TRP A 80 -1.26 4.90 -3.74
CA TRP A 80 -0.75 3.53 -3.84
C TRP A 80 -1.11 2.90 -5.20
N GLY A 81 -2.36 3.02 -5.64
CA GLY A 81 -2.80 2.54 -6.94
C GLY A 81 -2.02 3.18 -8.10
N ALA A 82 -1.75 4.48 -8.05
CA ALA A 82 -0.91 5.15 -9.04
C ALA A 82 0.51 4.55 -9.11
N VAL A 83 1.12 4.27 -7.95
CA VAL A 83 2.43 3.62 -7.88
C VAL A 83 2.37 2.19 -8.42
N ALA A 84 1.35 1.41 -8.04
CA ALA A 84 1.18 0.03 -8.46
C ALA A 84 0.98 -0.09 -9.99
N TYR A 85 0.20 0.80 -10.60
CA TYR A 85 0.05 0.83 -12.06
C TYR A 85 1.31 1.30 -12.77
N LEU A 86 2.04 2.29 -12.25
CA LEU A 86 3.32 2.71 -12.84
C LEU A 86 4.34 1.57 -12.80
N TYR A 87 4.42 0.87 -11.66
CA TYR A 87 5.18 -0.36 -11.50
C TYR A 87 4.80 -1.39 -12.56
N HIS A 88 3.51 -1.68 -12.71
CA HIS A 88 3.02 -2.66 -13.69
C HIS A 88 2.74 -2.04 -15.07
N SER A 89 3.66 -1.19 -15.55
CA SER A 89 3.59 -0.56 -16.87
C SER A 89 4.89 -0.76 -17.65
N ALA A 90 4.88 -0.36 -18.93
CA ALA A 90 6.06 -0.30 -19.77
C ALA A 90 7.16 0.65 -19.25
N TYR A 91 6.83 1.54 -18.31
CA TYR A 91 7.76 2.45 -17.66
C TYR A 91 8.24 1.93 -16.28
N GLY A 92 7.67 0.81 -15.82
CA GLY A 92 8.06 0.12 -14.61
C GLY A 92 8.73 -1.20 -14.93
N ARG A 93 8.07 -2.31 -14.59
CA ARG A 93 8.60 -3.69 -14.63
C ARG A 93 8.04 -4.53 -15.77
N CYS A 94 7.27 -3.93 -16.68
CA CYS A 94 6.80 -4.62 -17.87
C CYS A 94 7.70 -4.35 -19.07
N THR A 95 8.27 -5.40 -19.65
CA THR A 95 9.05 -5.34 -20.88
C THR A 95 8.47 -6.29 -21.90
N SER A 96 8.21 -5.81 -23.12
CA SER A 96 7.71 -6.62 -24.24
C SER A 96 6.46 -7.46 -23.92
N GLY A 97 5.55 -6.93 -23.10
CA GLY A 97 4.30 -7.59 -22.71
C GLY A 97 4.41 -8.58 -21.54
N THR A 98 5.59 -8.72 -20.92
CA THR A 98 5.78 -9.52 -19.70
C THR A 98 6.14 -8.61 -18.53
N CYS A 99 5.45 -8.77 -17.41
CA CYS A 99 5.65 -7.98 -16.19
C CYS A 99 6.28 -8.86 -15.10
N GLU A 100 7.35 -8.39 -14.49
CA GLU A 100 8.00 -9.10 -13.39
C GLU A 100 7.49 -8.60 -12.04
N ASP A 101 7.14 -9.53 -11.14
CA ASP A 101 6.74 -9.15 -9.80
C ASP A 101 7.90 -8.52 -9.00
N ILE A 102 7.57 -7.68 -8.01
CA ILE A 102 8.55 -7.27 -7.00
C ILE A 102 8.69 -8.35 -5.94
N ARG A 103 9.91 -8.58 -5.47
CA ARG A 103 10.15 -9.52 -4.36
C ARG A 103 9.65 -8.97 -3.05
N ILE A 104 9.11 -9.86 -2.23
CA ILE A 104 8.78 -9.59 -0.83
C ILE A 104 10.01 -9.15 -0.02
N ASN A 105 9.82 -8.15 0.82
CA ASN A 105 10.66 -7.93 1.98
C ASN A 105 10.28 -8.95 3.08
N ASN A 106 10.99 -10.06 3.16
CA ASN A 106 10.77 -11.11 4.18
C ASN A 106 11.64 -10.93 5.44
N ASN A 107 12.11 -9.71 5.72
CA ASN A 107 12.95 -9.44 6.86
C ASN A 107 12.12 -9.41 8.16
N SER A 108 12.35 -10.39 9.06
CA SER A 108 11.56 -10.53 10.30
C SER A 108 11.84 -9.47 11.37
N ASP A 109 12.89 -8.68 11.21
CA ASP A 109 13.17 -7.51 12.07
C ASP A 109 12.50 -6.24 11.54
N TYR A 110 11.70 -6.38 10.47
CA TYR A 110 10.95 -5.29 9.82
C TYR A 110 11.87 -4.17 9.37
N LEU A 111 13.04 -4.56 8.85
CA LEU A 111 13.99 -3.63 8.25
C LEU A 111 13.53 -3.25 6.85
N THR A 112 13.43 -1.96 6.60
CA THR A 112 13.09 -1.40 5.29
C THR A 112 14.14 -1.71 4.23
N GLY A 113 13.72 -1.85 2.97
CA GLY A 113 14.62 -2.00 1.84
C GLY A 113 15.34 -3.34 1.85
N TYR A 114 14.59 -4.42 2.02
CA TYR A 114 15.11 -5.78 1.93
C TYR A 114 14.32 -6.58 0.90
N ALA A 115 14.96 -7.62 0.36
CA ALA A 115 14.34 -8.54 -0.58
C ALA A 115 14.67 -9.98 -0.21
N ALA A 116 13.69 -10.86 -0.36
CA ALA A 116 13.88 -12.29 -0.25
C ALA A 116 14.93 -12.80 -1.25
N VAL A 117 15.76 -13.74 -0.80
CA VAL A 117 16.66 -14.48 -1.68
C VAL A 117 15.94 -15.61 -2.40
N ASP A 118 16.56 -16.13 -3.46
CA ASP A 118 16.03 -17.25 -4.23
C ASP A 118 15.73 -18.46 -3.32
N GLY A 119 14.55 -19.05 -3.48
CA GLY A 119 14.07 -20.17 -2.66
C GLY A 119 13.37 -19.74 -1.37
N THR A 120 13.38 -18.45 -1.05
CA THR A 120 12.54 -17.85 0.00
C THR A 120 11.52 -16.86 -0.55
N ASP A 121 11.62 -16.59 -1.85
CA ASP A 121 10.88 -15.58 -2.63
C ASP A 121 9.52 -16.09 -3.16
N GLN A 122 8.70 -16.64 -2.26
CA GLN A 122 7.23 -16.73 -2.40
C GLN A 122 6.63 -17.84 -3.27
N SER A 123 6.25 -18.96 -2.65
CA SER A 123 5.25 -19.89 -3.23
C SER A 123 4.25 -20.45 -2.22
N THR A 124 4.33 -20.02 -0.96
CA THR A 124 3.50 -20.54 0.13
C THR A 124 3.06 -19.44 1.09
N TYR A 125 2.02 -19.75 1.87
CA TYR A 125 1.61 -19.01 3.05
C TYR A 125 1.51 -19.96 4.25
N PRO A 126 2.14 -19.67 5.40
CA PRO A 126 3.15 -18.63 5.59
C PRO A 126 4.38 -18.81 4.68
N GLY A 127 5.02 -17.69 4.32
CA GLY A 127 6.25 -17.67 3.55
C GLY A 127 7.49 -17.99 4.40
N THR A 128 8.62 -18.25 3.76
CA THR A 128 9.91 -18.36 4.44
C THR A 128 10.49 -16.98 4.69
N TYR A 129 10.86 -16.69 5.95
CA TYR A 129 11.37 -15.40 6.38
C TYR A 129 12.59 -15.55 7.30
N GLY A 130 13.25 -14.44 7.60
CA GLY A 130 14.35 -14.39 8.57
C GLY A 130 15.05 -13.02 8.55
N ASN A 131 16.18 -12.90 9.25
CA ASN A 131 16.96 -11.67 9.34
C ASN A 131 18.43 -11.85 8.95
N ASP A 132 18.79 -13.02 8.41
CA ASP A 132 20.12 -13.33 7.92
C ASP A 132 20.18 -13.39 6.38
N SER A 133 21.39 -13.35 5.84
CA SER A 133 21.65 -13.29 4.40
C SER A 133 21.23 -14.54 3.62
N SER A 134 20.95 -15.66 4.28
CA SER A 134 20.37 -16.85 3.63
C SER A 134 18.87 -16.70 3.35
N LYS A 135 18.23 -15.65 3.90
CA LYS A 135 16.80 -15.37 3.77
C LYS A 135 16.53 -14.05 3.09
N THR A 136 17.30 -13.02 3.41
CA THR A 136 16.98 -11.65 3.04
C THR A 136 18.24 -10.81 2.79
N LEU A 137 18.21 -9.94 1.78
CA LEU A 137 19.34 -9.09 1.38
C LEU A 137 18.93 -7.63 1.19
N ALA A 138 19.84 -6.72 1.55
CA ALA A 138 19.59 -5.28 1.54
C ALA A 138 19.41 -4.71 0.12
N TYR A 139 18.69 -3.58 0.04
CA TYR A 139 18.16 -2.93 -1.16
C TYR A 139 19.17 -2.66 -2.28
N ASN A 140 20.44 -2.48 -1.93
CA ASN A 140 21.53 -2.09 -2.83
C ASN A 140 22.34 -3.30 -3.35
N THR A 141 21.89 -4.52 -3.10
CA THR A 141 22.45 -5.75 -3.67
C THR A 141 21.74 -6.13 -4.97
N THR A 142 22.34 -7.03 -5.75
CA THR A 142 21.69 -7.59 -6.97
C THR A 142 20.35 -8.26 -6.66
N THR A 143 20.20 -8.88 -5.48
CA THR A 143 18.93 -9.43 -5.03
C THR A 143 18.00 -8.34 -4.50
N GLY A 144 18.53 -7.41 -3.70
CA GLY A 144 17.78 -6.32 -3.08
C GLY A 144 16.98 -5.51 -4.09
N VAL A 145 17.57 -5.13 -5.21
CA VAL A 145 16.89 -4.33 -6.25
C VAL A 145 15.66 -5.01 -6.86
N LYS A 146 15.50 -6.33 -6.71
CA LYS A 146 14.31 -7.05 -7.17
C LYS A 146 13.05 -6.75 -6.34
N ALA A 147 13.19 -6.20 -5.13
CA ALA A 147 12.06 -5.65 -4.36
C ALA A 147 11.69 -4.21 -4.76
N SER A 148 12.42 -3.61 -5.70
CA SER A 148 12.15 -2.27 -6.19
C SER A 148 11.13 -2.26 -7.33
N THR A 149 10.21 -1.31 -7.33
CA THR A 149 9.23 -1.07 -8.41
C THR A 149 9.84 -0.76 -9.79
N THR A 150 11.16 -0.54 -9.86
CA THR A 150 11.87 -0.28 -11.12
C THR A 150 12.91 -1.35 -11.47
N GLY A 151 13.08 -2.37 -10.60
CA GLY A 151 14.10 -3.41 -10.78
C GLY A 151 15.54 -2.91 -10.62
N ASN A 152 15.73 -1.67 -10.15
CA ASN A 152 17.02 -1.07 -9.87
C ASN A 152 16.94 -0.23 -8.60
N ILE A 153 18.05 0.39 -8.18
CA ILE A 153 18.10 1.08 -6.88
C ILE A 153 17.15 2.28 -6.78
N THR A 154 16.60 2.82 -7.87
CA THR A 154 15.90 4.11 -7.87
C THR A 154 14.42 4.02 -7.49
N GLY A 155 13.79 2.86 -7.65
CA GLY A 155 12.36 2.69 -7.40
C GLY A 155 12.00 2.65 -5.92
N ILE A 156 10.70 2.46 -5.69
CA ILE A 156 10.09 2.34 -4.37
C ILE A 156 10.24 0.89 -3.91
N TYR A 157 10.58 0.70 -2.64
CA TYR A 157 10.73 -0.59 -1.98
C TYR A 157 9.62 -0.78 -0.95
N ASP A 158 9.55 -1.99 -0.40
CA ASP A 158 8.63 -2.35 0.69
C ASP A 158 7.15 -2.19 0.28
N MET A 159 6.86 -2.38 -1.01
CA MET A 159 5.49 -2.44 -1.54
C MET A 159 4.95 -3.89 -1.55
N SER A 160 5.77 -4.84 -1.10
CA SER A 160 5.46 -6.26 -0.89
C SER A 160 6.26 -6.72 0.33
N GLY A 161 5.59 -7.17 1.38
CA GLY A 161 6.26 -7.57 2.63
C GLY A 161 6.75 -6.39 3.47
N GLY A 162 7.56 -6.70 4.47
CA GLY A 162 7.95 -5.76 5.52
C GLY A 162 6.82 -5.65 6.53
N VAL A 163 6.16 -4.49 6.56
CA VAL A 163 4.99 -4.24 7.40
C VAL A 163 3.75 -4.12 6.53
N HIS A 164 2.59 -4.36 7.14
CA HIS A 164 1.37 -3.84 6.53
C HIS A 164 1.41 -2.32 6.56
N GLU A 165 1.01 -1.66 5.48
CA GLU A 165 0.94 -0.19 5.47
C GLU A 165 -0.53 0.25 5.53
N TYR A 166 -0.91 0.98 6.58
CA TYR A 166 -2.15 1.73 6.51
C TYR A 166 -2.01 2.81 5.43
N VAL A 167 -3.09 3.03 4.70
CA VAL A 167 -3.25 4.18 3.79
C VAL A 167 -4.37 5.08 4.29
N SER A 168 -4.28 6.37 4.00
CA SER A 168 -5.23 7.40 4.45
C SER A 168 -6.56 7.26 3.72
N SER A 169 -7.34 6.25 4.13
CA SER A 169 -8.58 5.87 3.48
C SER A 169 -9.52 5.13 4.42
N TYR A 170 -10.82 5.41 4.32
CA TYR A 170 -11.80 4.78 5.19
C TYR A 170 -13.20 4.61 4.59
N ARG A 171 -13.97 3.65 5.12
CA ARG A 171 -15.40 3.48 4.86
C ARG A 171 -16.19 4.55 5.62
N THR A 172 -17.06 5.29 4.93
CA THR A 172 -17.94 6.27 5.58
C THR A 172 -18.76 5.65 6.72
N GLY A 173 -19.05 6.43 7.76
CA GLY A 173 -19.81 5.99 8.93
C GLY A 173 -19.06 5.10 9.94
N THR A 174 -17.83 4.65 9.65
CA THR A 174 -17.06 3.80 10.57
C THR A 174 -15.60 4.21 10.64
N LEU A 175 -15.14 4.72 11.79
CA LEU A 175 -13.74 5.12 12.01
C LEU A 175 -12.94 4.09 12.84
N GLY A 176 -13.62 3.09 13.41
CA GLY A 176 -12.99 2.01 14.17
C GLY A 176 -12.15 2.51 15.35
N THR A 177 -10.99 1.90 15.56
CA THR A 177 -10.02 2.25 16.61
C THR A 177 -8.88 3.14 16.09
N SER A 178 -9.13 3.87 15.00
CA SER A 178 -8.16 4.80 14.38
C SER A 178 -7.68 5.94 15.27
N GLY A 179 -8.42 6.24 16.33
CA GLY A 179 -8.23 7.45 17.14
C GLY A 179 -8.88 8.69 16.55
N PHE A 180 -9.47 8.61 15.36
CA PHE A 180 -10.37 9.63 14.84
C PHE A 180 -11.79 9.45 15.39
N ASP A 181 -12.45 10.58 15.65
CA ASP A 181 -13.91 10.68 15.73
C ASP A 181 -14.41 11.62 14.61
N SER A 182 -15.73 11.73 14.48
CA SER A 182 -16.37 12.54 13.44
C SER A 182 -16.03 14.04 13.53
N THR A 183 -15.71 14.54 14.72
CA THR A 183 -15.34 15.95 14.94
C THR A 183 -13.90 16.19 14.55
N ILE A 184 -12.99 15.31 14.96
CA ILE A 184 -11.55 15.43 14.68
C ILE A 184 -11.30 15.30 13.19
N ILE A 185 -11.87 14.27 12.54
CA ILE A 185 -11.61 14.03 11.12
C ILE A 185 -12.13 15.17 10.23
N ALA A 186 -13.24 15.80 10.63
CA ALA A 186 -13.84 16.94 9.93
C ALA A 186 -12.97 18.22 9.98
N ASN A 187 -12.00 18.30 10.91
CA ASN A 187 -11.06 19.43 10.96
C ASN A 187 -9.96 19.35 9.89
N TYR A 188 -9.83 18.21 9.20
CA TYR A 188 -8.86 18.01 8.14
C TYR A 188 -9.52 18.13 6.77
N ASN A 189 -8.79 18.68 5.80
CA ASN A 189 -9.30 18.81 4.44
C ASN A 189 -9.48 17.42 3.80
N ALA A 190 -10.64 17.19 3.16
CA ALA A 190 -10.98 15.92 2.52
C ALA A 190 -9.96 15.44 1.47
N LYS A 191 -9.14 16.33 0.88
CA LYS A 191 -8.11 15.96 -0.10
C LYS A 191 -7.07 14.96 0.41
N TYR A 192 -6.95 14.82 1.74
CA TYR A 192 -6.01 13.91 2.39
C TYR A 192 -6.60 12.51 2.68
N PHE A 193 -7.84 12.25 2.29
CA PHE A 193 -8.50 10.97 2.52
C PHE A 193 -9.17 10.44 1.26
N ASP A 194 -9.05 9.14 1.03
CA ASP A 194 -9.96 8.43 0.12
C ASP A 194 -11.13 7.84 0.92
N VAL A 195 -12.35 8.27 0.61
CA VAL A 195 -13.55 7.87 1.36
C VAL A 195 -14.42 6.95 0.51
N TYR A 196 -14.75 5.79 1.07
CA TYR A 196 -15.51 4.74 0.38
C TYR A 196 -16.94 4.70 0.88
N GLY A 197 -17.85 4.33 -0.03
CA GLY A 197 -19.26 4.13 0.28
C GLY A 197 -19.48 2.99 1.29
N GLU A 198 -20.69 2.94 1.82
CA GLU A 198 -21.06 1.89 2.76
C GLU A 198 -21.09 0.50 2.09
N THR A 199 -20.39 -0.45 2.71
CA THR A 199 -20.44 -1.89 2.39
C THR A 199 -20.36 -2.72 3.68
N THR A 200 -21.00 -3.89 3.70
CA THR A 200 -20.91 -4.87 4.77
C THR A 200 -20.10 -6.11 4.38
N SER A 201 -19.77 -6.26 3.09
CA SER A 201 -19.00 -7.38 2.56
C SER A 201 -17.55 -6.97 2.27
N ASN A 202 -16.62 -7.84 2.62
CA ASN A 202 -15.20 -7.72 2.29
C ASN A 202 -14.87 -8.15 0.84
N SER A 203 -15.88 -8.41 0.02
CA SER A 203 -15.74 -8.71 -1.41
C SER A 203 -16.59 -7.79 -2.30
N ASP A 204 -17.09 -6.67 -1.76
CA ASP A 204 -17.81 -5.65 -2.54
C ASP A 204 -16.86 -4.66 -3.24
N TYR A 205 -16.09 -5.17 -4.22
CA TYR A 205 -15.16 -4.37 -5.01
C TYR A 205 -15.86 -3.31 -5.89
N SER A 206 -17.20 -3.33 -5.97
CA SER A 206 -17.96 -2.32 -6.71
C SER A 206 -17.83 -0.92 -6.09
N LYS A 207 -17.46 -0.84 -4.80
CA LYS A 207 -17.27 0.40 -4.04
C LYS A 207 -15.90 1.06 -4.21
N ARG A 208 -15.01 0.48 -5.02
CA ARG A 208 -13.67 1.02 -5.32
C ARG A 208 -13.70 2.45 -5.84
N ILE A 209 -12.56 3.13 -5.73
CA ILE A 209 -12.27 4.33 -6.51
C ILE A 209 -11.48 3.90 -7.74
N LEU A 210 -11.97 4.24 -8.94
CA LEU A 210 -11.25 3.88 -10.17
C LEU A 210 -9.82 4.41 -10.17
N GLY A 211 -8.84 3.51 -10.23
CA GLY A 211 -7.41 3.82 -10.15
C GLY A 211 -6.75 3.49 -8.80
N ASP A 212 -7.49 3.07 -7.78
CA ASP A 212 -6.90 2.68 -6.48
C ASP A 212 -6.32 1.25 -6.45
N ALA A 213 -6.51 0.49 -7.54
CA ALA A 213 -6.11 -0.90 -7.70
C ALA A 213 -6.76 -1.85 -6.68
N THR A 214 -8.05 -1.62 -6.37
CA THR A 214 -8.84 -2.49 -5.47
C THR A 214 -10.04 -3.15 -6.15
N GLY A 215 -10.34 -2.86 -7.42
CA GLY A 215 -11.37 -3.63 -8.14
C GLY A 215 -11.17 -3.81 -9.64
N GLU A 216 -10.17 -3.15 -10.24
CA GLU A 216 -9.68 -3.43 -11.59
C GLU A 216 -8.91 -4.76 -11.68
N MET A 217 -8.50 -5.30 -10.53
CA MET A 217 -7.65 -6.48 -10.41
C MET A 217 -8.40 -7.80 -10.59
N GLY A 218 -9.68 -7.73 -10.97
CA GLY A 218 -10.52 -8.90 -11.18
C GLY A 218 -10.15 -9.73 -12.43
N PRO A 219 -10.81 -10.89 -12.63
CA PRO A 219 -11.81 -11.47 -11.74
C PRO A 219 -11.21 -11.89 -10.40
N PHE A 220 -11.92 -11.60 -9.31
CA PHE A 220 -11.53 -12.03 -7.97
C PHE A 220 -12.02 -13.46 -7.72
N TYR A 221 -11.27 -14.23 -6.93
CA TYR A 221 -11.60 -15.63 -6.64
C TYR A 221 -11.22 -16.00 -5.22
N ASP A 222 -11.84 -17.06 -4.71
CA ASP A 222 -11.49 -17.64 -3.41
C ASP A 222 -10.41 -18.69 -3.58
N TYR A 223 -9.41 -18.65 -2.71
CA TYR A 223 -8.39 -19.68 -2.62
C TYR A 223 -8.31 -20.21 -1.20
N THR A 224 -8.24 -21.53 -1.09
CA THR A 224 -8.15 -22.24 0.19
C THR A 224 -6.81 -22.96 0.28
N SER A 225 -6.07 -22.71 1.36
CA SER A 225 -4.85 -23.44 1.71
C SER A 225 -4.97 -23.96 3.14
N GLY A 226 -5.08 -25.29 3.27
CA GLY A 226 -5.40 -25.91 4.55
C GLY A 226 -6.77 -25.47 5.07
N THR A 227 -6.79 -24.82 6.24
CA THR A 227 -8.00 -24.28 6.88
C THR A 227 -8.24 -22.80 6.60
N TRP A 228 -7.33 -22.12 5.91
CA TRP A 228 -7.46 -20.71 5.58
C TRP A 228 -8.07 -20.53 4.20
N THR A 229 -9.08 -19.66 4.10
CA THR A 229 -9.67 -19.21 2.83
C THR A 229 -9.53 -17.71 2.74
N GLY A 230 -9.07 -17.22 1.59
CA GLY A 230 -8.94 -15.80 1.30
C GLY A 230 -9.46 -15.44 -0.07
N HIS A 231 -9.75 -14.15 -0.25
CA HIS A 231 -10.05 -13.57 -1.56
C HIS A 231 -8.75 -13.15 -2.23
N HIS A 232 -8.60 -13.46 -3.51
CA HIS A 232 -7.43 -13.17 -4.32
C HIS A 232 -7.82 -12.42 -5.57
N ASN A 233 -6.91 -11.60 -6.07
CA ASN A 233 -7.04 -10.95 -7.36
C ASN A 233 -6.27 -11.73 -8.45
N ASN A 234 -6.50 -11.38 -9.71
CA ASN A 234 -5.93 -12.09 -10.84
C ASN A 234 -4.53 -11.59 -11.25
N TRP A 235 -3.93 -10.71 -10.47
CA TRP A 235 -2.61 -10.13 -10.69
C TRP A 235 -1.69 -10.61 -9.57
N TYR A 236 -0.83 -11.56 -9.88
CA TYR A 236 0.09 -12.22 -8.93
C TYR A 236 -0.59 -13.00 -7.80
N SER A 237 -1.91 -13.18 -7.84
CA SER A 237 -2.67 -13.90 -6.81
C SER A 237 -2.55 -13.24 -5.43
N ASP A 238 -2.38 -11.91 -5.39
CA ASP A 238 -2.32 -11.14 -4.14
C ASP A 238 -3.65 -11.21 -3.37
N TYR A 239 -3.55 -11.25 -2.04
CA TYR A 239 -4.74 -11.22 -1.18
C TYR A 239 -5.47 -9.89 -1.27
N SER A 240 -6.80 -9.96 -1.35
CA SER A 240 -7.65 -8.87 -1.86
C SER A 240 -8.98 -8.82 -1.13
N SER A 241 -8.97 -8.32 0.11
CA SER A 241 -10.18 -8.17 0.91
C SER A 241 -10.53 -6.70 1.13
N PHE A 242 -11.74 -6.33 0.72
CA PHE A 242 -12.26 -4.97 0.80
C PHE A 242 -12.67 -4.57 2.22
N ILE A 243 -12.59 -3.28 2.52
CA ILE A 243 -13.08 -2.72 3.80
C ILE A 243 -14.58 -2.94 3.98
N HIS A 244 -15.02 -3.08 5.23
CA HIS A 244 -16.42 -3.32 5.59
C HIS A 244 -16.78 -2.68 6.94
N SER A 245 -18.00 -2.89 7.43
CA SER A 245 -18.55 -2.20 8.60
C SER A 245 -17.80 -2.42 9.92
N SER A 246 -16.98 -3.48 10.05
CA SER A 246 -16.22 -3.78 11.28
C SER A 246 -14.73 -3.44 11.14
N SER A 247 -14.24 -3.23 9.91
CA SER A 247 -12.84 -2.91 9.63
C SER A 247 -12.80 -2.01 8.41
N SER A 248 -12.68 -0.72 8.70
CA SER A 248 -13.00 0.34 7.77
C SER A 248 -11.79 1.01 7.15
N TRP A 249 -10.56 0.65 7.54
CA TRP A 249 -9.33 1.23 7.02
C TRP A 249 -8.59 0.23 6.14
N PHE A 250 -8.12 0.65 4.97
CA PHE A 250 -7.31 -0.22 4.12
C PHE A 250 -5.90 -0.41 4.67
N SER A 251 -5.39 -1.62 4.48
CA SER A 251 -3.96 -1.92 4.55
C SER A 251 -3.45 -2.44 3.20
N ARG A 252 -2.18 -2.19 2.92
CA ARG A 252 -1.50 -2.55 1.66
C ARG A 252 -0.17 -3.29 1.93
N GLY A 253 0.41 -3.88 0.88
CA GLY A 253 1.73 -4.53 0.87
C GLY A 253 1.79 -5.95 1.45
N GLY A 254 1.14 -6.19 2.60
CA GLY A 254 1.21 -7.47 3.32
C GLY A 254 2.49 -7.61 4.17
N GLY A 255 2.44 -8.37 5.26
CA GLY A 255 3.58 -8.52 6.18
C GLY A 255 4.70 -9.42 5.65
N TYR A 256 5.88 -9.34 6.26
CA TYR A 256 7.08 -10.10 5.88
C TYR A 256 6.89 -11.64 5.77
N ASN A 257 5.92 -12.22 6.48
CA ASN A 257 5.63 -13.66 6.49
C ASN A 257 4.50 -14.07 5.52
N TYR A 258 3.92 -13.13 4.78
CA TYR A 258 2.76 -13.39 3.92
C TYR A 258 3.11 -14.17 2.66
N GLY A 259 4.40 -14.27 2.30
CA GLY A 259 4.85 -15.07 1.18
C GLY A 259 4.06 -14.72 -0.08
N VAL A 260 3.46 -15.71 -0.73
CA VAL A 260 2.70 -15.55 -2.00
C VAL A 260 1.47 -14.64 -1.91
N LEU A 261 1.04 -14.23 -0.70
CA LEU A 261 -0.10 -13.33 -0.55
C LEU A 261 0.27 -11.85 -0.63
N ALA A 262 1.53 -11.49 -0.35
CA ALA A 262 2.01 -10.11 -0.29
C ALA A 262 2.45 -9.59 -1.65
N GLY A 263 2.17 -8.32 -1.92
CA GLY A 263 2.45 -7.72 -3.23
C GLY A 263 1.93 -6.29 -3.34
N SER A 264 2.29 -5.63 -4.45
CA SER A 264 1.87 -4.25 -4.71
C SER A 264 0.36 -4.12 -4.92
N PHE A 265 -0.33 -5.23 -5.26
CA PHE A 265 -1.77 -5.27 -5.45
C PHE A 265 -2.50 -5.86 -4.24
N TYR A 266 -1.78 -6.28 -3.18
CA TYR A 266 -2.36 -6.70 -1.91
C TYR A 266 -3.20 -5.59 -1.28
N PHE A 267 -4.45 -5.89 -0.94
CA PHE A 267 -5.22 -5.04 -0.04
C PHE A 267 -6.01 -5.87 0.97
N SER A 268 -6.12 -5.33 2.17
CA SER A 268 -6.95 -5.90 3.22
C SER A 268 -7.62 -4.78 4.02
N TYR A 269 -8.38 -5.17 5.03
CA TYR A 269 -9.10 -4.29 5.92
C TYR A 269 -8.58 -4.42 7.34
N LEU A 270 -8.60 -3.31 8.06
CA LEU A 270 -8.21 -3.25 9.46
C LEU A 270 -9.08 -2.22 10.22
N THR A 271 -9.00 -2.25 11.54
CA THR A 271 -9.81 -1.40 12.42
C THR A 271 -9.28 0.03 12.55
N GLY A 272 -8.08 0.33 12.05
CA GLY A 272 -7.37 1.59 12.24
C GLY A 272 -6.53 1.65 13.53
N GLY A 273 -6.66 0.63 14.39
CA GLY A 273 -5.91 0.53 15.63
C GLY A 273 -4.42 0.29 15.43
N SER A 274 -3.67 0.48 16.52
CA SER A 274 -2.24 0.20 16.59
C SER A 274 -1.98 -1.32 16.60
N ALA A 275 -1.06 -1.79 15.76
CA ALA A 275 -0.47 -3.11 15.86
C ALA A 275 1.05 -3.06 15.63
N ASN A 276 1.74 -4.11 16.08
CA ASN A 276 3.20 -4.21 16.07
C ASN A 276 3.78 -4.49 14.68
N ASP A 277 2.96 -4.81 13.69
CA ASP A 277 3.34 -5.18 12.32
C ASP A 277 2.71 -4.25 11.27
N ILE A 278 2.22 -3.08 11.69
CA ILE A 278 1.62 -2.07 10.81
C ILE A 278 2.35 -0.74 10.90
N GLY A 279 2.69 -0.18 9.74
CA GLY A 279 3.26 1.16 9.54
C GLY A 279 2.47 1.98 8.51
N PHE A 280 3.15 2.91 7.85
CA PHE A 280 2.59 3.79 6.84
C PHE A 280 3.70 4.39 5.96
N ARG A 281 3.28 5.02 4.86
CA ARG A 281 4.17 5.72 3.91
C ARG A 281 3.93 7.23 3.90
N LEU A 282 5.02 7.99 3.89
CA LEU A 282 5.01 9.45 3.71
C LEU A 282 4.97 9.84 2.22
N VAL A 283 4.16 10.83 1.89
CA VAL A 283 4.04 11.43 0.54
C VAL A 283 4.12 12.95 0.62
N LEU A 284 4.70 13.59 -0.39
CA LEU A 284 4.65 15.04 -0.61
C LEU A 284 3.98 15.34 -1.95
N ALA A 285 3.20 16.42 -2.00
CA ALA A 285 2.50 16.91 -3.18
C ALA A 285 2.71 18.44 -3.29
N PRO A 286 3.93 18.88 -3.67
CA PRO A 286 4.26 20.30 -3.82
C PRO A 286 3.46 20.98 -4.94
#